data_AF-A0AAN3A9M1-F1
#
_entry.id   AF-A0AAN3A9M1-F1
#
_cell.length_a   1.000
_cell.length_b   1.000
_cell.length_c   1.000
_cell.angle_alpha   90.00
_cell.angle_beta   90.00
_cell.angle_gamma   90.00
#
_symmetry.space_group_name_H-M   'P 1'
#
loop_
_entity.id
_entity.type
_entity.pdbx_description
1 polymer ?
#
loop_
_entity_poly.entity_id
_entity_poly.type
_entity_poly.pdbx_seq_one_letter_code
_entity_poly.pdbx_strand_id
1 'polypeptide(L)'
;MAQKRKRAFDGLYAQLEETDGNVVLFSAKGEPSVIFEMTNPVQQLCTDAEQYLRFQDVLSGVVQTLGEGYALQKQDILCKQSYRHEVPENAEFLTKSYFRYFEGREFTEIRTFLIITQEARRGQFVQYDPKRWLDFHSKVAKVDDILKEKGIKHRKLSKAEVNEYCHRFMAFRFRHGPFSMTNFKASDEYLKTGGRVIRSYPLVDIDEINLPSVIKPYTQMSINGYGIATDLLSFLTQIPFSDCVVFNQVVQIPEQRKLLRKLQAKAKRHGSMPDPSNKIAKADIEEVLNRLAIDSTQLVYCNFNILVSCPADKVTPVTSYLETKLYECGIMPSRTAYNQLELFTDSFPGNAYAFNPDYDLFLTLSDAALCFFFKEHLKGSEETPLTTYYTDRQGLPVCIDITGKEGKVKMTDNANFFCIGPSGSGKSFHMEFRRSKRRQTAAKIGVIIP
;
A
#
# COMPACT_ATOMS: atom_id res chain seq x y z
N MET A 1 -27.36 15.45 33.57
CA MET A 1 -27.12 14.07 33.09
C MET A 1 -25.70 14.00 32.57
N ALA A 2 -24.84 13.18 33.17
CA ALA A 2 -23.51 12.96 32.63
C ALA A 2 -23.65 12.31 31.25
N GLN A 3 -23.33 13.03 30.18
CA GLN A 3 -23.18 12.44 28.86
C GLN A 3 -22.18 11.29 29.00
N LYS A 4 -22.65 10.05 28.85
CA LYS A 4 -21.77 8.89 28.67
C LYS A 4 -20.85 9.26 27.51
N ARG A 5 -19.58 9.56 27.80
CA ARG A 5 -18.56 9.78 26.77
C ARG A 5 -18.58 8.55 25.89
N LYS A 6 -19.11 8.66 24.66
CA LYS A 6 -19.04 7.60 23.67
C LYS A 6 -17.56 7.30 23.47
N ARG A 7 -17.12 6.12 23.86
CA ARG A 7 -15.77 5.65 23.58
C ARG A 7 -15.77 5.15 22.14
N ALA A 8 -15.48 6.05 21.20
CA ALA A 8 -15.60 5.79 19.76
C ALA A 8 -14.80 4.55 19.31
N PHE A 9 -13.72 4.22 20.03
CA PHE A 9 -12.81 3.11 19.69
C PHE A 9 -13.08 1.81 20.46
N ASP A 10 -13.87 1.82 21.54
CA ASP A 10 -14.12 0.63 22.40
C ASP A 10 -15.04 -0.42 21.77
N GLY A 11 -15.41 -0.24 20.50
CA GLY A 11 -16.30 -1.16 19.77
C GLY A 11 -15.95 -1.26 18.30
N LEU A 12 -14.69 -1.02 17.91
CA LEU A 12 -14.27 -1.16 16.51
C LEU A 12 -14.27 -2.62 16.04
N TYR A 13 -13.88 -3.51 16.94
CA TYR A 13 -13.79 -4.94 16.69
C TYR A 13 -14.61 -5.68 17.71
N ALA A 14 -15.37 -6.68 17.24
CA ALA A 14 -16.11 -7.58 18.11
C ALA A 14 -15.19 -8.64 18.70
N GLN A 15 -14.29 -9.19 17.87
CA GLN A 15 -13.48 -10.35 18.27
C GLN A 15 -12.25 -10.55 17.37
N LEU A 16 -11.25 -11.27 17.90
CA LEU A 16 -10.09 -11.79 17.16
C LEU A 16 -9.91 -13.28 17.49
N GLU A 17 -10.14 -14.14 16.51
CA GLU A 17 -10.16 -15.59 16.66
C GLU A 17 -9.09 -16.28 15.79
N GLU A 18 -8.64 -17.45 16.22
CA GLU A 18 -7.81 -18.35 15.42
C GLU A 18 -8.65 -19.56 15.05
N THR A 19 -8.94 -19.73 13.76
CA THR A 19 -9.86 -20.77 13.27
C THR A 19 -9.50 -21.15 11.84
N ASP A 20 -9.61 -22.44 11.51
CA ASP A 20 -9.34 -22.98 10.17
C ASP A 20 -7.97 -22.56 9.60
N GLY A 21 -6.94 -22.51 10.47
CA GLY A 21 -5.57 -22.12 10.10
C GLY A 21 -5.40 -20.64 9.76
N ASN A 22 -6.39 -19.80 10.04
CA ASN A 22 -6.33 -18.35 9.82
C ASN A 22 -6.62 -17.60 11.13
N VAL A 23 -6.05 -16.40 11.24
CA VAL A 23 -6.43 -15.43 12.27
C VAL A 23 -7.51 -14.53 11.66
N VAL A 24 -8.71 -14.58 12.23
CA VAL A 24 -9.89 -13.85 11.73
C VAL A 24 -10.22 -12.70 12.68
N LEU A 25 -10.18 -11.49 12.14
CA LEU A 25 -10.57 -10.26 12.81
C LEU A 25 -12.02 -9.95 12.47
N PHE A 26 -12.88 -9.83 13.47
CA PHE A 26 -14.28 -9.48 13.29
C PHE A 26 -14.50 -8.00 13.60
N SER A 27 -15.02 -7.27 12.62
CA SER A 27 -15.48 -5.89 12.83
C SER A 27 -16.59 -5.81 13.88
N ALA A 28 -16.93 -4.60 14.31
CA ALA A 28 -18.08 -4.32 15.17
C ALA A 28 -19.41 -4.92 14.67
N LYS A 29 -19.57 -5.01 13.34
CA LYS A 29 -20.79 -5.50 12.68
C LYS A 29 -20.69 -7.01 12.34
N GLY A 30 -19.58 -7.66 12.68
CA GLY A 30 -19.37 -9.09 12.46
C GLY A 30 -18.87 -9.43 11.05
N GLU A 31 -18.30 -8.48 10.32
CA GLU A 31 -17.57 -8.79 9.08
C GLU A 31 -16.25 -9.50 9.42
N PRO A 32 -16.01 -10.73 8.92
CA PRO A 32 -14.73 -11.41 9.13
C PRO A 32 -13.68 -10.91 8.14
N SER A 33 -12.46 -10.72 8.65
CA SER A 33 -11.30 -10.30 7.85
C SER A 33 -10.07 -11.15 8.13
N VAL A 34 -9.30 -11.46 7.08
CA VAL A 34 -7.94 -12.04 7.19
C VAL A 34 -6.93 -11.04 6.64
N ILE A 35 -5.83 -10.87 7.36
CA ILE A 35 -4.78 -9.88 7.05
C ILE A 35 -3.51 -10.60 6.62
N PHE A 36 -3.00 -10.21 5.45
CA PHE A 36 -1.71 -10.61 4.91
C PHE A 36 -0.74 -9.44 5.03
N GLU A 37 0.50 -9.71 5.44
CA GLU A 37 1.61 -8.81 5.13
C GLU A 37 2.24 -9.26 3.81
N MET A 38 2.51 -8.32 2.92
CA MET A 38 3.10 -8.60 1.62
C MET A 38 4.20 -7.59 1.26
N THR A 39 5.04 -7.97 0.32
CA THR A 39 5.96 -7.05 -0.35
C THR A 39 5.36 -6.71 -1.71
N ASN A 40 5.13 -5.43 -1.97
CA ASN A 40 4.74 -4.97 -3.31
C ASN A 40 5.79 -5.44 -4.33
N PRO A 41 5.41 -5.87 -5.54
CA PRO A 41 6.36 -6.52 -6.45
C PRO A 41 7.31 -5.54 -7.15
N VAL A 42 6.94 -4.28 -7.30
CA VAL A 42 7.74 -3.32 -8.06
C VAL A 42 8.78 -2.70 -7.15
N GLN A 43 10.06 -2.86 -7.44
CA GLN A 43 11.10 -2.16 -6.70
C GLN A 43 11.10 -0.69 -7.11
N GLN A 44 11.17 0.23 -6.14
CA GLN A 44 11.32 1.65 -6.45
C GLN A 44 12.47 1.88 -7.44
N LEU A 45 12.20 2.74 -8.43
CA LEU A 45 13.15 3.16 -9.45
C LEU A 45 13.63 2.01 -10.37
N CYS A 46 12.90 0.89 -10.46
CA CYS A 46 13.27 -0.23 -11.34
C CYS A 46 13.12 0.10 -12.84
N THR A 47 12.51 1.23 -13.20
CA THR A 47 12.28 1.72 -14.58
C THR A 47 11.44 0.80 -15.49
N ASP A 48 11.07 -0.38 -15.01
CA ASP A 48 10.36 -1.42 -15.75
C ASP A 48 8.85 -1.27 -15.60
N ALA A 49 8.20 -0.82 -16.68
CA ALA A 49 6.75 -0.65 -16.75
C ALA A 49 5.98 -1.98 -16.64
N GLU A 50 6.57 -3.09 -17.09
CA GLU A 50 5.89 -4.40 -17.16
C GLU A 50 5.56 -4.91 -15.75
N GLN A 51 6.37 -4.58 -14.75
CA GLN A 51 6.11 -4.98 -13.36
C GLN A 51 4.84 -4.34 -12.78
N TYR A 52 4.54 -3.09 -13.16
CA TYR A 52 3.31 -2.41 -12.74
C TYR A 52 2.08 -3.06 -13.37
N LEU A 53 2.16 -3.42 -14.66
CA LEU A 53 1.10 -4.13 -15.37
C LEU A 53 0.90 -5.54 -14.80
N ARG A 54 2.00 -6.26 -14.55
CA ARG A 54 1.94 -7.58 -13.92
C ARG A 54 1.23 -7.53 -12.56
N PHE A 55 1.51 -6.52 -11.73
CA PHE A 55 0.83 -6.42 -10.44
C PHE A 55 -0.64 -6.02 -10.58
N GLN A 56 -0.98 -5.19 -11.56
CA GLN A 56 -2.37 -4.90 -11.91
C GLN A 56 -3.13 -6.20 -12.23
N ASP A 57 -2.54 -7.10 -13.02
CA ASP A 57 -3.15 -8.39 -13.37
C ASP A 57 -3.34 -9.29 -12.15
N VAL A 58 -2.37 -9.30 -11.23
CA VAL A 58 -2.50 -10.03 -9.94
C VAL A 58 -3.69 -9.51 -9.15
N LEU A 59 -3.79 -8.19 -8.96
CA LEU A 59 -4.87 -7.57 -8.22
C LEU A 59 -6.24 -7.79 -8.90
N SER A 60 -6.27 -7.74 -10.23
CA SER A 60 -7.47 -8.04 -11.02
C SER A 60 -7.94 -9.49 -10.78
N GLY A 61 -7.01 -10.45 -10.83
CA GLY A 61 -7.28 -11.85 -10.51
C GLY A 61 -7.78 -12.05 -9.08
N VAL A 62 -7.25 -11.31 -8.11
CA VAL A 62 -7.73 -11.30 -6.72
C VAL A 62 -9.16 -10.79 -6.63
N VAL A 63 -9.46 -9.61 -7.21
CA VAL A 63 -10.81 -9.01 -7.20
C VAL A 63 -11.83 -9.95 -7.85
N GLN A 64 -11.51 -10.51 -9.02
CA GLN A 64 -12.36 -11.48 -9.70
C GLN A 64 -12.60 -12.75 -8.87
N THR A 65 -11.55 -13.24 -8.20
CA THR A 65 -11.63 -14.43 -7.36
C THR A 65 -12.48 -14.21 -6.12
N LEU A 66 -12.38 -13.03 -5.49
CA LEU A 66 -13.21 -12.63 -4.37
C LEU A 66 -14.69 -12.56 -4.79
N GLY A 67 -14.98 -11.76 -5.82
CA GLY A 67 -16.33 -11.58 -6.34
C GLY A 67 -17.29 -10.87 -5.38
N GLU A 68 -18.58 -10.90 -5.69
CA GLU A 68 -19.62 -10.15 -4.97
C GLU A 68 -19.66 -10.46 -3.46
N GLY A 69 -19.89 -9.43 -2.63
CA GLY A 69 -20.00 -9.57 -1.18
C GLY A 69 -18.66 -9.65 -0.45
N TYR A 70 -17.57 -9.26 -1.12
CA TYR A 70 -16.24 -9.13 -0.55
C TYR A 70 -15.66 -7.74 -0.79
N ALA A 71 -14.77 -7.32 0.11
CA ALA A 71 -13.97 -6.12 -0.04
C ALA A 71 -12.48 -6.48 0.02
N LEU A 72 -11.73 -5.87 -0.89
CA LEU A 72 -10.27 -5.85 -0.90
C LEU A 72 -9.81 -4.52 -0.31
N GLN A 73 -9.09 -4.56 0.80
CA GLN A 73 -8.45 -3.40 1.39
C GLN A 73 -6.93 -3.59 1.36
N LYS A 74 -6.22 -2.60 0.84
CA LYS A 74 -4.75 -2.55 0.85
C LYS A 74 -4.29 -1.33 1.63
N GLN A 75 -3.33 -1.54 2.53
CA GLN A 75 -2.73 -0.47 3.32
C GLN A 75 -1.23 -0.45 3.10
N ASP A 76 -0.73 0.63 2.54
CA ASP A 76 0.71 0.90 2.45
C ASP A 76 1.10 1.90 3.54
N ILE A 77 1.91 1.44 4.48
CA ILE A 77 2.36 2.20 5.64
C ILE A 77 3.78 2.65 5.35
N LEU A 78 3.93 3.95 5.10
CA LEU A 78 5.20 4.62 4.90
C LEU A 78 5.57 5.33 6.19
N CYS A 79 6.49 4.76 6.97
CA CYS A 79 6.85 5.28 8.28
C CYS A 79 8.33 5.58 8.38
N LYS A 80 8.67 6.75 8.93
CA LYS A 80 10.06 7.09 9.25
C LYS A 80 10.56 6.18 10.36
N GLN A 81 11.59 5.39 10.07
CA GLN A 81 12.32 4.56 11.01
C GLN A 81 13.72 5.12 11.27
N SER A 82 14.36 4.62 12.31
CA SER A 82 15.78 4.86 12.59
C SER A 82 16.57 3.62 12.22
N TYR A 83 17.58 3.77 11.37
CA TYR A 83 18.42 2.66 10.95
C TYR A 83 19.17 2.07 12.15
N ARG A 84 19.15 0.74 12.22
CA ARG A 84 19.91 -0.07 13.17
C ARG A 84 20.34 -1.35 12.49
N HIS A 85 21.61 -1.73 12.69
CA HIS A 85 22.14 -2.99 12.18
C HIS A 85 22.72 -3.81 13.33
N GLU A 86 22.29 -5.06 13.47
CA GLU A 86 22.88 -5.98 14.44
C GLU A 86 24.24 -6.43 13.92
N VAL A 87 25.30 -5.97 14.59
CA VAL A 87 26.68 -6.36 14.27
C VAL A 87 27.11 -7.44 15.26
N PRO A 88 27.59 -8.62 14.80
CA PRO A 88 28.10 -9.66 15.68
C PRO A 88 29.21 -9.14 16.61
N GLU A 89 29.25 -9.63 17.85
CA GLU A 89 30.25 -9.20 18.85
C GLU A 89 31.69 -9.50 18.40
N ASN A 90 31.89 -10.57 17.64
CA ASN A 90 33.18 -10.97 17.07
C ASN A 90 33.54 -10.24 15.76
N ALA A 91 32.72 -9.29 15.29
CA ALA A 91 33.01 -8.56 14.06
C ALA A 91 34.26 -7.66 14.22
N GLU A 92 35.02 -7.54 13.12
CA GLU A 92 36.20 -6.68 13.05
C GLU A 92 35.86 -5.20 13.31
N PHE A 93 36.84 -4.44 13.80
CA PHE A 93 36.69 -3.03 14.14
C PHE A 93 36.15 -2.18 12.97
N LEU A 94 36.63 -2.42 11.75
CA LEU A 94 36.18 -1.67 10.57
C LEU A 94 34.71 -1.96 10.23
N THR A 95 34.26 -3.20 10.36
CA THR A 95 32.84 -3.57 10.17
C THR A 95 31.95 -2.89 11.21
N LYS A 96 32.36 -2.93 12.49
CA LYS A 96 31.64 -2.24 13.57
C LYS A 96 31.57 -0.73 13.32
N SER A 97 32.69 -0.12 12.94
CA SER A 97 32.76 1.32 12.67
C SER A 97 31.93 1.71 11.44
N TYR A 98 31.90 0.87 10.41
CA TYR A 98 31.09 1.09 9.21
C TYR A 98 29.60 1.18 9.54
N PHE A 99 29.03 0.18 10.23
CA PHE A 99 27.59 0.22 10.57
C PHE A 99 27.26 1.29 11.60
N ARG A 100 28.17 1.56 12.55
CA ARG A 100 28.02 2.67 13.50
C ARG A 100 27.88 4.03 12.83
N TYR A 101 28.49 4.25 11.65
CA TYR A 101 28.34 5.48 10.87
C TYR A 101 26.93 5.68 10.27
N PHE A 102 26.18 4.59 10.07
CA PHE A 102 24.81 4.62 9.57
C PHE A 102 23.75 4.52 10.68
N GLU A 103 24.14 4.09 11.88
CA GLU A 103 23.26 4.00 13.05
C GLU A 103 22.52 5.32 13.31
N GLY A 104 21.22 5.24 13.53
CA GLY A 104 20.40 6.42 13.83
C GLY A 104 19.90 7.19 12.62
N ARG A 105 20.33 6.87 11.39
CA ARG A 105 19.86 7.57 10.18
C ARG A 105 18.38 7.33 9.96
N GLU A 106 17.65 8.40 9.70
CA GLU A 106 16.24 8.30 9.37
C GLU A 106 16.04 7.84 7.92
N PHE A 107 15.09 6.93 7.72
CA PHE A 107 14.65 6.47 6.41
C PHE A 107 13.16 6.18 6.45
N THR A 108 12.49 6.20 5.30
CA THR A 108 11.08 5.83 5.20
C THR A 108 11.00 4.35 4.85
N GLU A 109 10.52 3.53 5.78
CA GLU A 109 10.18 2.11 5.55
C GLU A 109 8.79 2.02 4.91
N ILE A 110 8.59 1.05 4.01
CA ILE A 110 7.28 0.74 3.43
C ILE A 110 6.87 -0.66 3.88
N ARG A 111 5.73 -0.78 4.57
CA ARG A 111 5.09 -2.06 4.90
C ARG A 111 3.71 -2.11 4.27
N THR A 112 3.38 -3.22 3.63
CA THR A 112 2.12 -3.37 2.90
C THR A 112 1.28 -4.49 3.49
N PHE A 113 0.01 -4.20 3.72
CA PHE A 113 -0.98 -5.16 4.19
C PHE A 113 -2.09 -5.32 3.17
N LEU A 114 -2.49 -6.56 2.91
CA LEU A 114 -3.65 -6.91 2.09
C LEU A 114 -4.69 -7.55 3.01
N ILE A 115 -5.89 -7.01 3.01
CA ILE A 115 -6.96 -7.37 3.93
C ILE A 115 -8.17 -7.78 3.11
N ILE A 116 -8.62 -9.01 3.33
CA ILE A 116 -9.80 -9.58 2.67
C ILE A 116 -10.92 -9.56 3.69
N THR A 117 -12.04 -8.92 3.37
CA THR A 117 -13.20 -8.83 4.25
C THR A 117 -14.44 -9.33 3.55
N GLN A 118 -15.24 -10.17 4.22
CA GLN A 118 -16.55 -10.60 3.72
C GLN A 118 -17.65 -9.71 4.31
N GLU A 119 -18.58 -9.23 3.48
CA GLU A 119 -19.68 -8.35 3.92
C GLU A 119 -20.53 -9.02 5.01
N ALA A 120 -21.04 -8.31 6.00
CA ALA A 120 -22.02 -8.88 6.93
C ALA A 120 -23.41 -8.89 6.27
N ARG A 121 -24.20 -9.95 6.47
CA ARG A 121 -25.61 -9.91 6.05
C ARG A 121 -26.36 -8.95 6.95
N ARG A 122 -26.97 -7.92 6.36
CA ARG A 122 -27.80 -6.95 7.07
C ARG A 122 -29.11 -7.61 7.51
N GLY A 123 -29.20 -7.99 8.79
CA GLY A 123 -30.40 -8.47 9.47
C GLY A 123 -30.37 -8.07 10.95
N GLN A 124 -31.49 -8.19 11.67
CA GLN A 124 -31.56 -7.82 13.09
C GLN A 124 -30.58 -8.61 13.99
N PHE A 125 -30.13 -9.78 13.53
CA PHE A 125 -29.14 -10.62 14.21
C PHE A 125 -28.12 -11.15 13.18
N VAL A 126 -26.83 -11.10 13.52
CA VAL A 126 -25.78 -11.81 12.77
C VAL A 126 -25.98 -13.30 13.02
N GLN A 127 -26.49 -14.02 12.03
CA GLN A 127 -26.64 -15.47 12.09
C GLN A 127 -25.42 -16.14 11.46
N TYR A 128 -24.82 -17.08 12.20
CA TYR A 128 -23.76 -17.92 11.68
C TYR A 128 -24.27 -18.77 10.51
N ASP A 129 -23.56 -18.71 9.38
CA ASP A 129 -23.83 -19.49 8.18
C ASP A 129 -22.59 -20.37 7.89
N PRO A 130 -22.65 -21.68 8.17
CA PRO A 130 -21.50 -22.58 7.98
C PRO A 130 -21.00 -22.63 6.53
N LYS A 131 -21.91 -22.51 5.55
CA LYS A 131 -21.53 -22.53 4.13
C LYS A 131 -20.76 -21.26 3.78
N ARG A 132 -21.22 -20.12 4.30
CA ARG A 132 -20.59 -18.83 4.08
C ARG A 132 -19.23 -18.72 4.75
N TRP A 133 -19.09 -19.30 5.95
CA TRP A 133 -17.84 -19.43 6.66
C TRP A 133 -16.81 -20.25 5.87
N LEU A 134 -17.23 -21.40 5.34
CA LEU A 134 -16.37 -22.24 4.50
C LEU A 134 -16.01 -21.55 3.17
N ASP A 135 -16.95 -20.83 2.55
CA ASP A 135 -16.67 -20.01 1.37
C ASP A 135 -15.63 -18.92 1.66
N PHE A 136 -15.73 -18.23 2.81
CA PHE A 136 -14.76 -17.22 3.22
C PHE A 136 -13.33 -17.79 3.27
N HIS A 137 -13.12 -18.88 4.00
CA HIS A 137 -11.79 -19.52 4.07
C HIS A 137 -11.31 -20.05 2.71
N SER A 138 -12.22 -20.61 1.89
CA SER A 138 -11.91 -21.02 0.52
C SER A 138 -11.46 -19.84 -0.34
N LYS A 139 -12.11 -18.68 -0.24
CA LYS A 139 -11.72 -17.46 -0.97
C LYS A 139 -10.38 -16.91 -0.50
N VAL A 140 -10.15 -16.87 0.81
CA VAL A 140 -8.85 -16.49 1.40
C VAL A 140 -7.73 -17.42 0.92
N ALA A 141 -7.97 -18.74 0.88
CA ALA A 141 -7.01 -19.71 0.37
C ALA A 141 -6.70 -19.50 -1.12
N LYS A 142 -7.72 -19.25 -1.95
CA LYS A 142 -7.51 -18.96 -3.38
C LYS A 142 -6.69 -17.69 -3.60
N VAL A 143 -6.88 -16.66 -2.77
CA VAL A 143 -6.05 -15.44 -2.86
C VAL A 143 -4.60 -15.74 -2.46
N ASP A 144 -4.37 -16.52 -1.41
CA ASP A 144 -3.03 -17.01 -1.02
C ASP A 144 -2.36 -17.75 -2.19
N ASP A 145 -3.09 -18.66 -2.85
CA ASP A 145 -2.59 -19.40 -4.02
C ASP A 145 -2.24 -18.47 -5.21
N ILE A 146 -3.08 -17.47 -5.52
CA ILE A 146 -2.82 -16.49 -6.59
C ILE A 146 -1.53 -15.71 -6.30
N LEU A 147 -1.38 -15.21 -5.06
CA LEU A 147 -0.18 -14.48 -4.67
C LEU A 147 1.06 -15.37 -4.76
N LYS A 148 0.95 -16.64 -4.36
CA LYS A 148 2.04 -17.62 -4.41
C LYS A 148 2.44 -18.00 -5.82
N GLU A 149 1.49 -18.31 -6.69
CA GLU A 149 1.71 -18.66 -8.10
C GLU A 149 2.38 -17.50 -8.84
N LYS A 150 1.97 -16.26 -8.55
CA LYS A 150 2.52 -15.07 -9.18
C LYS A 150 3.82 -14.58 -8.57
N GLY A 151 4.35 -15.29 -7.57
CA GLY A 151 5.65 -15.01 -6.93
C GLY A 151 5.64 -13.76 -6.04
N ILE A 152 4.49 -13.34 -5.56
CA ILE A 152 4.36 -12.22 -4.62
C ILE A 152 4.76 -12.72 -3.23
N LYS A 153 5.75 -12.10 -2.60
CA LYS A 153 6.13 -12.44 -1.23
C LYS A 153 5.03 -11.98 -0.27
N HIS A 154 4.40 -12.92 0.42
CA HIS A 154 3.32 -12.66 1.36
C HIS A 154 3.30 -13.68 2.50
N ARG A 155 2.60 -13.34 3.59
CA ARG A 155 2.30 -14.23 4.71
C ARG A 155 1.05 -13.74 5.45
N LYS A 156 0.32 -14.66 6.07
CA LYS A 156 -0.78 -14.30 6.99
C LYS A 156 -0.21 -13.83 8.32
N LEU A 157 -0.83 -12.83 8.92
CA LEU A 157 -0.44 -12.37 10.26
C LEU A 157 -0.91 -13.34 11.34
N SER A 158 -0.08 -13.52 12.37
CA SER A 158 -0.45 -14.20 13.60
C SER A 158 -1.37 -13.33 14.47
N LYS A 159 -2.03 -13.92 15.48
CA LYS A 159 -2.93 -13.19 16.38
C LYS A 159 -2.22 -12.06 17.12
N ALA A 160 -0.99 -12.28 17.56
CA ALA A 160 -0.18 -11.23 18.19
C ALA A 160 0.10 -10.07 17.23
N GLU A 161 0.42 -10.36 15.97
CA GLU A 161 0.71 -9.35 14.96
C GLU A 161 -0.54 -8.58 14.52
N VAL A 162 -1.69 -9.25 14.36
CA VAL A 162 -2.97 -8.56 14.09
C VAL A 162 -3.32 -7.63 15.25
N ASN A 163 -3.17 -8.11 16.48
CA ASN A 163 -3.43 -7.30 17.67
C ASN A 163 -2.50 -6.07 17.73
N GLU A 164 -1.19 -6.27 17.56
CA GLU A 164 -0.21 -5.19 17.53
C GLU A 164 -0.51 -4.20 16.38
N TYR A 165 -0.84 -4.70 15.20
CA TYR A 165 -1.18 -3.88 14.04
C TYR A 165 -2.38 -2.97 14.31
N CYS A 166 -3.48 -3.52 14.85
CA CYS A 166 -4.66 -2.73 15.21
C CYS A 166 -4.35 -1.66 16.26
N HIS A 167 -3.55 -2.00 17.29
CA HIS A 167 -3.16 -1.04 18.33
C HIS A 167 -2.20 0.04 17.81
N ARG A 168 -1.29 -0.32 16.90
CA ARG A 168 -0.40 0.65 16.22
C ARG A 168 -1.18 1.57 15.29
N PHE A 169 -2.19 1.06 14.61
CA PHE A 169 -3.10 1.86 13.80
C PHE A 169 -3.89 2.83 14.69
N MET A 170 -4.44 2.34 15.81
CA MET A 170 -5.14 3.18 16.79
C MET A 170 -4.24 4.26 17.40
N ALA A 171 -2.96 3.97 17.68
CA ALA A 171 -2.02 4.98 18.14
C ALA A 171 -1.46 5.85 16.99
N PHE A 172 -1.66 5.42 15.74
CA PHE A 172 -0.97 5.88 14.53
C PHE A 172 0.55 5.94 14.70
N ARG A 173 1.13 4.86 15.25
CA ARG A 173 2.56 4.71 15.58
C ARG A 173 3.11 3.40 15.04
N PHE A 174 3.73 3.47 13.86
CA PHE A 174 4.30 2.33 13.16
C PHE A 174 5.82 2.21 13.28
N ARG A 175 6.47 3.11 14.03
CA ARG A 175 7.89 2.98 14.37
C ARG A 175 8.15 1.69 15.14
N HIS A 176 9.28 1.03 14.87
CA HIS A 176 9.67 -0.17 15.63
C HIS A 176 9.85 0.14 17.12
N GLY A 177 9.61 -0.87 17.95
CA GLY A 177 9.72 -0.77 19.40
C GLY A 177 8.41 -0.38 20.09
N PRO A 178 8.49 -0.01 21.39
CA PRO A 178 7.32 0.27 22.20
C PRO A 178 6.62 1.56 21.75
N PHE A 179 5.30 1.58 21.91
CA PHE A 179 4.48 2.76 21.66
C PHE A 179 3.49 2.97 22.81
N SER A 180 3.04 4.21 22.95
CA SER A 180 2.03 4.59 23.94
C SER A 180 0.80 5.16 23.23
N MET A 181 -0.37 4.88 23.75
CA MET A 181 -1.62 5.51 23.29
C MET A 181 -1.82 6.86 23.96
N THR A 182 -2.32 7.83 23.20
CA THR A 182 -2.68 9.16 23.67
C THR A 182 -4.12 9.47 23.30
N ASN A 183 -4.78 10.30 24.11
CA ASN A 183 -6.17 10.70 23.83
C ASN A 183 -6.27 11.48 22.53
N PHE A 184 -7.37 11.26 21.81
CA PHE A 184 -7.72 12.01 20.62
C PHE A 184 -8.56 13.24 20.96
N LYS A 185 -8.25 14.35 20.30
CA LYS A 185 -9.18 15.47 20.12
C LYS A 185 -9.51 15.53 18.62
N ALA A 186 -10.73 15.13 18.27
CA ALA A 186 -11.23 15.24 16.92
C ALA A 186 -11.68 16.67 16.61
N SER A 187 -11.36 17.14 15.41
CA SER A 187 -11.97 18.30 14.77
C SER A 187 -12.36 17.94 13.34
N ASP A 188 -13.04 18.86 12.65
CA ASP A 188 -13.44 18.68 11.26
C ASP A 188 -12.24 18.75 10.29
N GLU A 189 -11.07 19.20 10.77
CA GLU A 189 -9.86 19.33 9.95
C GLU A 189 -8.84 18.20 10.18
N TYR A 190 -8.73 17.68 11.40
CA TYR A 190 -7.78 16.64 11.76
C TYR A 190 -8.09 16.00 13.13
N LEU A 191 -7.44 14.87 13.41
CA LEU A 191 -7.37 14.26 14.73
C LEU A 191 -6.08 14.66 15.42
N LYS A 192 -6.17 15.38 16.55
CA LYS A 192 -5.00 15.72 17.36
C LYS A 192 -4.71 14.62 18.38
N THR A 193 -3.46 14.16 18.43
CA THR A 193 -2.98 13.14 19.36
C THR A 193 -1.63 13.56 19.95
N GLY A 194 -1.63 13.92 21.23
CA GLY A 194 -0.47 14.55 21.88
C GLY A 194 -0.01 15.83 21.16
N GLY A 195 1.28 15.89 20.80
CA GLY A 195 1.88 17.00 20.03
C GLY A 195 1.75 16.91 18.51
N ARG A 196 0.96 15.95 18.01
CA ARG A 196 0.86 15.63 16.58
C ARG A 196 -0.59 15.70 16.12
N VAL A 197 -0.75 15.75 14.81
CA VAL A 197 -2.05 15.57 14.16
C VAL A 197 -2.01 14.37 13.24
N ILE A 198 -3.19 13.85 12.90
CA ILE A 198 -3.45 12.89 11.84
C ILE A 198 -4.55 13.50 11.00
N ARG A 199 -4.35 13.59 9.69
CA ARG A 199 -5.35 14.12 8.76
C ARG A 199 -5.57 13.14 7.63
N SER A 200 -6.85 12.93 7.30
CA SER A 200 -7.33 12.17 6.15
C SER A 200 -7.41 13.07 4.92
N TYR A 201 -6.87 12.58 3.80
CA TYR A 201 -6.97 13.19 2.49
C TYR A 201 -7.57 12.16 1.51
N PRO A 202 -8.91 12.09 1.40
CA PRO A 202 -9.57 11.30 0.37
C PRO A 202 -9.23 11.81 -1.02
N LEU A 203 -8.87 10.91 -1.94
CA LEU A 203 -8.50 11.27 -3.31
C LEU A 203 -9.67 11.75 -4.16
N VAL A 204 -10.89 11.33 -3.84
CA VAL A 204 -12.08 11.59 -4.64
C VAL A 204 -13.14 12.24 -3.77
N ASP A 205 -13.64 13.37 -4.23
CA ASP A 205 -14.88 13.96 -3.74
C ASP A 205 -16.06 13.34 -4.49
N ILE A 206 -17.10 12.92 -3.77
CA ILE A 206 -18.28 12.31 -4.41
C ILE A 206 -19.12 13.36 -5.12
N ASP A 207 -19.09 14.60 -4.63
CA ASP A 207 -19.83 15.70 -5.23
C ASP A 207 -19.13 16.19 -6.52
N GLU A 208 -17.79 16.17 -6.55
CA GLU A 208 -16.97 16.57 -7.69
C GLU A 208 -15.86 15.54 -7.98
N ILE A 209 -16.19 14.51 -8.75
CA ILE A 209 -15.21 13.50 -9.20
C ILE A 209 -14.30 14.11 -10.27
N ASN A 210 -13.21 14.71 -9.83
CA ASN A 210 -12.16 15.28 -10.67
C ASN A 210 -10.99 14.30 -10.79
N LEU A 211 -11.19 13.29 -11.63
CA LEU A 211 -10.19 12.28 -11.99
C LEU A 211 -9.72 12.46 -13.44
N PRO A 212 -8.51 12.00 -13.78
CA PRO A 212 -8.03 12.05 -15.16
C PRO A 212 -8.91 11.18 -16.06
N SER A 213 -9.13 11.63 -17.30
CA SER A 213 -9.93 10.89 -18.30
C SER A 213 -9.33 9.55 -18.71
N VAL A 214 -8.01 9.41 -18.57
CA VAL A 214 -7.27 8.16 -18.78
C VAL A 214 -6.37 7.92 -17.58
N ILE A 215 -6.50 6.75 -16.97
CA ILE A 215 -5.60 6.30 -15.92
C ILE A 215 -4.88 5.02 -16.34
N LYS A 216 -3.62 4.91 -15.94
CA LYS A 216 -2.76 3.74 -16.18
C LYS A 216 -2.19 3.23 -14.86
N PRO A 217 -1.76 1.95 -14.79
CA PRO A 217 -1.16 1.39 -13.57
C PRO A 217 0.16 2.05 -13.13
N TYR A 218 0.78 2.84 -14.01
CA TYR A 218 2.01 3.61 -13.79
C TYR A 218 1.97 4.93 -14.55
N THR A 219 2.84 5.87 -14.16
CA THR A 219 3.10 7.12 -14.89
C THR A 219 4.54 7.15 -15.41
N GLN A 220 4.83 8.04 -16.35
CA GLN A 220 6.17 8.23 -16.90
C GLN A 220 6.73 9.58 -16.45
N MET A 221 7.86 9.53 -15.76
CA MET A 221 8.65 10.72 -15.43
C MET A 221 9.81 10.85 -16.41
N SER A 222 10.04 12.05 -16.97
CA SER A 222 11.18 12.30 -17.84
C SER A 222 12.41 12.67 -17.01
N ILE A 223 13.47 11.87 -17.10
CA ILE A 223 14.77 12.15 -16.50
C ILE A 223 15.79 12.27 -17.64
N ASN A 224 16.34 13.47 -17.83
CA ASN A 224 17.29 13.77 -18.91
C ASN A 224 16.78 13.38 -20.31
N GLY A 225 15.47 13.49 -20.55
CA GLY A 225 14.82 13.13 -21.82
C GLY A 225 14.42 11.65 -21.94
N TYR A 226 14.73 10.80 -20.95
CA TYR A 226 14.31 9.40 -20.91
C TYR A 226 13.08 9.23 -20.02
N GLY A 227 12.03 8.63 -20.57
CA GLY A 227 10.83 8.27 -19.81
C GLY A 227 11.08 7.07 -18.90
N ILE A 228 10.87 7.25 -17.60
CA ILE A 228 11.01 6.21 -16.59
C ILE A 228 9.64 5.92 -15.97
N ALA A 229 9.26 4.64 -15.94
CA ALA A 229 8.04 4.20 -15.29
C ALA A 229 8.15 4.34 -13.75
N THR A 230 7.16 4.97 -13.14
CA THR A 230 7.05 5.14 -11.69
C THR A 230 5.59 5.02 -11.25
N ASP A 231 5.37 4.69 -9.99
CA ASP A 231 4.02 4.70 -9.41
C ASP A 231 3.40 6.11 -9.46
N LEU A 232 2.08 6.15 -9.68
CA LEU A 232 1.29 7.38 -9.66
C LEU A 232 1.46 8.15 -8.35
N LEU A 233 1.58 7.43 -7.23
CA LEU A 233 1.68 7.96 -5.87
C LEU A 233 3.08 7.76 -5.28
N SER A 234 4.12 7.64 -6.11
CA SER A 234 5.53 7.51 -5.67
C SER A 234 5.98 8.63 -4.72
N PHE A 235 5.39 9.82 -4.84
CA PHE A 235 5.65 10.98 -3.99
C PHE A 235 5.26 10.80 -2.50
N LEU A 236 4.44 9.80 -2.16
CA LEU A 236 4.03 9.52 -0.77
C LEU A 236 5.22 9.25 0.15
N THR A 237 6.34 8.80 -0.41
CA THR A 237 7.59 8.52 0.32
C THR A 237 8.35 9.78 0.73
N GLN A 238 8.00 10.93 0.14
CA GLN A 238 8.74 12.19 0.24
C GLN A 238 7.90 13.32 0.87
N ILE A 239 6.75 13.01 1.48
CA ILE A 239 5.91 14.03 2.12
C ILE A 239 6.72 14.74 3.23
N PRO A 240 6.96 16.06 3.11
CA PRO A 240 7.80 16.79 4.05
C PRO A 240 7.15 16.81 5.44
N PHE A 241 7.96 16.83 6.51
CA PHE A 241 7.51 16.87 7.91
C PHE A 241 6.59 15.73 8.39
N SER A 242 6.21 14.80 7.51
CA SER A 242 5.48 13.60 7.89
C SER A 242 6.40 12.64 8.65
N ASP A 243 5.84 11.90 9.60
CA ASP A 243 6.56 10.78 10.23
C ASP A 243 5.90 9.43 9.95
N CYS A 244 4.63 9.46 9.56
CA CYS A 244 3.95 8.30 9.04
C CYS A 244 2.84 8.72 8.08
N VAL A 245 2.73 7.97 6.99
CA VAL A 245 1.69 8.05 5.99
C VAL A 245 1.09 6.65 5.87
N VAL A 246 -0.23 6.54 5.87
CA VAL A 246 -0.93 5.30 5.55
C VAL A 246 -1.82 5.58 4.35
N PHE A 247 -1.56 4.89 3.24
CA PHE A 247 -2.44 4.93 2.09
C PHE A 247 -3.42 3.76 2.14
N ASN A 248 -4.66 4.05 2.53
CA ASN A 248 -5.74 3.09 2.64
C ASN A 248 -6.53 3.04 1.32
N GLN A 249 -6.48 1.90 0.65
CA GLN A 249 -7.09 1.64 -0.65
C GLN A 249 -8.18 0.58 -0.47
N VAL A 250 -9.43 0.92 -0.73
CA VAL A 250 -10.58 0.01 -0.53
C VAL A 250 -11.32 -0.18 -1.84
N VAL A 251 -11.65 -1.44 -2.14
CA VAL A 251 -12.50 -1.87 -3.25
C VAL A 251 -13.55 -2.81 -2.68
N GLN A 252 -14.80 -2.35 -2.56
CA GLN A 252 -15.95 -3.18 -2.23
C GLN A 252 -16.58 -3.70 -3.53
N ILE A 253 -16.90 -5.00 -3.56
CA ILE A 253 -17.48 -5.66 -4.73
C ILE A 253 -18.98 -5.87 -4.47
N PRO A 254 -19.86 -4.96 -4.94
CA PRO A 254 -21.29 -5.04 -4.70
C PRO A 254 -21.97 -6.10 -5.60
N GLU A 255 -23.25 -6.37 -5.32
CA GLU A 255 -24.13 -7.14 -6.19
C GLU A 255 -24.28 -6.47 -7.58
N GLN A 256 -23.70 -7.08 -8.62
CA GLN A 256 -23.62 -6.51 -9.96
C GLN A 256 -25.00 -6.37 -10.59
N ARG A 257 -25.85 -7.39 -10.48
CA ARG A 257 -27.20 -7.40 -11.09
C ARG A 257 -28.07 -6.22 -10.62
N LYS A 258 -27.99 -5.89 -9.33
CA LYS A 258 -28.74 -4.78 -8.73
C LYS A 258 -28.23 -3.43 -9.25
N LEU A 259 -26.91 -3.30 -9.35
CA LEU A 259 -26.28 -2.07 -9.82
C LEU A 259 -26.49 -1.83 -11.31
N LEU A 260 -26.36 -2.86 -12.15
CA LEU A 260 -26.68 -2.81 -13.58
C LEU A 260 -28.11 -2.34 -13.83
N ARG A 261 -29.09 -2.87 -13.07
CA ARG A 261 -30.49 -2.41 -13.16
C ARG A 261 -30.65 -0.93 -12.80
N LYS A 262 -29.94 -0.44 -11.77
CA LYS A 262 -29.94 0.97 -11.40
C LYS A 262 -29.36 1.85 -12.51
N LEU A 263 -28.23 1.45 -13.10
CA LEU A 263 -27.60 2.17 -14.21
C LEU A 263 -28.48 2.20 -15.45
N GLN A 264 -29.07 1.07 -15.83
CA GLN A 264 -30.03 1.00 -16.94
C GLN A 264 -31.26 1.90 -16.71
N ALA A 265 -31.78 1.92 -15.47
CA ALA A 265 -32.87 2.83 -15.11
C ALA A 265 -32.43 4.30 -15.20
N LYS A 266 -31.20 4.63 -14.78
CA LYS A 266 -30.63 5.97 -14.89
C LYS A 266 -30.47 6.39 -16.36
N ALA A 267 -29.96 5.52 -17.22
CA ALA A 267 -29.83 5.77 -18.66
C ALA A 267 -31.18 6.03 -19.33
N LYS A 268 -32.22 5.25 -18.97
CA LYS A 268 -33.59 5.45 -19.46
C LYS A 268 -34.17 6.80 -19.03
N ARG A 269 -33.94 7.22 -17.78
CA ARG A 269 -34.39 8.52 -17.26
C ARG A 269 -33.75 9.68 -18.02
N HIS A 270 -32.43 9.67 -18.20
CA HIS A 270 -31.74 10.68 -19.00
C HIS A 270 -32.21 10.67 -20.47
N GLY A 271 -32.49 9.50 -21.04
CA GLY A 271 -33.07 9.38 -22.38
C GLY A 271 -34.48 9.97 -22.54
N SER A 272 -35.29 9.97 -21.47
CA SER A 272 -36.64 10.54 -21.49
C SER A 272 -36.69 12.07 -21.38
N MET A 273 -35.59 12.72 -20.99
CA MET A 273 -35.46 14.18 -20.88
C MET A 273 -34.29 14.66 -21.78
N PRO A 274 -34.52 14.84 -23.09
CA PRO A 274 -33.44 15.00 -24.05
C PRO A 274 -32.82 16.41 -24.05
N ASP A 275 -31.97 16.67 -23.07
CA ASP A 275 -31.03 17.81 -23.04
C ASP A 275 -29.62 17.36 -23.46
N PRO A 276 -28.77 18.25 -24.00
CA PRO A 276 -27.39 17.89 -24.39
C PRO A 276 -26.60 17.18 -23.29
N SER A 277 -26.70 17.65 -22.05
CA SER A 277 -26.06 17.01 -20.88
C SER A 277 -26.60 15.61 -20.61
N ASN A 278 -27.93 15.43 -20.69
CA ASN A 278 -28.57 14.13 -20.51
C ASN A 278 -28.21 13.14 -21.62
N LYS A 279 -28.01 13.60 -22.85
CA LYS A 279 -27.54 12.75 -23.97
C LYS A 279 -26.12 12.23 -23.72
N ILE A 280 -25.22 13.08 -23.23
CA ILE A 280 -23.84 12.69 -22.87
C ILE A 280 -23.89 11.68 -21.72
N ALA A 281 -24.58 12.00 -20.63
CA ALA A 281 -24.69 11.09 -19.48
C ALA A 281 -25.29 9.73 -19.84
N LYS A 282 -26.26 9.69 -20.77
CA LYS A 282 -26.80 8.44 -21.30
C LYS A 282 -25.74 7.66 -22.09
N ALA A 283 -25.02 8.32 -22.99
CA ALA A 283 -23.98 7.70 -23.80
C ALA A 283 -22.86 7.10 -22.92
N ASP A 284 -22.42 7.84 -21.89
CA ASP A 284 -21.39 7.36 -20.95
C ASP A 284 -21.86 6.11 -20.20
N ILE A 285 -23.11 6.09 -19.73
CA ILE A 285 -23.68 4.92 -19.05
C ILE A 285 -23.78 3.73 -20.00
N GLU A 286 -24.20 3.95 -21.25
CA GLU A 286 -24.29 2.90 -22.26
C GLU A 286 -22.90 2.34 -22.63
N GLU A 287 -21.87 3.18 -22.71
CA GLU A 287 -20.48 2.76 -22.91
C GLU A 287 -20.00 1.85 -21.78
N VAL A 288 -20.22 2.25 -20.51
CA VAL A 288 -19.88 1.43 -19.34
C VAL A 288 -20.63 0.10 -19.37
N LEU A 289 -21.94 0.10 -19.68
CA LEU A 289 -22.74 -1.13 -19.77
C LEU A 289 -22.23 -2.06 -20.88
N ASN A 290 -21.83 -1.52 -22.03
CA ASN A 290 -21.26 -2.30 -23.12
C ASN A 290 -19.90 -2.90 -22.73
N ARG A 291 -19.04 -2.12 -22.07
CA ARG A 291 -17.73 -2.59 -21.60
C ARG A 291 -17.85 -3.72 -20.58
N LEU A 292 -18.78 -3.59 -19.63
CA LEU A 292 -19.07 -4.65 -18.65
C LEU A 292 -19.57 -5.96 -19.32
N ALA A 293 -20.26 -5.86 -20.46
CA ALA A 293 -20.72 -7.02 -21.20
C ALA A 293 -19.60 -7.72 -22.00
N ILE A 294 -18.54 -6.99 -22.37
CA ILE A 294 -17.44 -7.49 -23.21
C ILE A 294 -16.23 -7.93 -22.37
N ASP A 295 -15.76 -7.09 -21.45
CA ASP A 295 -14.43 -7.23 -20.85
C ASP A 295 -14.39 -8.06 -19.55
N SER A 296 -15.52 -8.64 -19.13
CA SER A 296 -15.65 -9.34 -17.83
C SER A 296 -15.18 -8.51 -16.62
N THR A 297 -15.20 -7.18 -16.74
CA THR A 297 -14.91 -6.24 -15.65
C THR A 297 -16.12 -6.10 -14.73
N GLN A 298 -15.88 -5.68 -13.49
CA GLN A 298 -16.93 -5.53 -12.48
C GLN A 298 -17.03 -4.07 -12.04
N LEU A 299 -18.24 -3.65 -11.68
CA LEU A 299 -18.45 -2.38 -11.01
C LEU A 299 -18.09 -2.53 -9.53
N VAL A 300 -17.32 -1.58 -9.01
CA VAL A 300 -16.84 -1.59 -7.63
C VAL A 300 -17.03 -0.23 -6.98
N TYR A 301 -17.24 -0.25 -5.66
CA TYR A 301 -17.23 0.95 -4.83
C TYR A 301 -15.84 1.13 -4.22
N CYS A 302 -15.27 2.31 -4.36
CA CYS A 302 -13.89 2.57 -3.97
C CYS A 302 -13.76 3.73 -2.99
N ASN A 303 -12.77 3.61 -2.11
CA ASN A 303 -12.25 4.72 -1.30
C ASN A 303 -10.73 4.66 -1.32
N PHE A 304 -10.11 5.80 -1.62
CA PHE A 304 -8.65 5.97 -1.56
C PHE A 304 -8.36 7.12 -0.61
N ASN A 305 -7.84 6.81 0.58
CA ASN A 305 -7.59 7.79 1.63
C ASN A 305 -6.13 7.79 2.03
N ILE A 306 -5.48 8.95 1.97
CA ILE A 306 -4.13 9.15 2.48
C ILE A 306 -4.25 9.71 3.90
N LEU A 307 -3.87 8.93 4.90
CA LEU A 307 -3.73 9.38 6.28
C LEU A 307 -2.30 9.87 6.51
N VAL A 308 -2.11 11.12 6.92
CA VAL A 308 -0.78 11.66 7.23
C VAL A 308 -0.70 12.13 8.67
N SER A 309 0.37 11.71 9.37
CA SER A 309 0.73 12.28 10.65
C SER A 309 1.95 13.20 10.56
N CYS A 310 1.79 14.40 11.10
CA CYS A 310 2.82 15.43 11.18
C CYS A 310 2.66 16.27 12.47
N PRO A 311 3.65 17.11 12.82
CA PRO A 311 3.49 18.14 13.84
C PRO A 311 2.35 19.12 13.50
N ALA A 312 1.66 19.62 14.53
CA ALA A 312 0.49 20.48 14.35
C ALA A 312 0.78 21.79 13.61
N ASP A 313 2.00 22.33 13.71
CA ASP A 313 2.46 23.53 13.02
C ASP A 313 2.84 23.28 11.54
N LYS A 314 2.87 22.01 11.10
CA LYS A 314 3.29 21.61 9.76
C LYS A 314 2.16 21.07 8.88
N VAL A 315 0.90 21.18 9.33
CA VAL A 315 -0.26 20.70 8.57
C VAL A 315 -0.38 21.39 7.22
N THR A 316 -0.33 22.72 7.20
CA THR A 316 -0.45 23.52 5.97
C THR A 316 0.58 23.15 4.91
N PRO A 317 1.91 23.12 5.16
CA PRO A 317 2.88 22.74 4.14
C PRO A 317 2.73 21.28 3.67
N VAL A 318 2.31 20.36 4.56
CA VAL A 318 1.99 18.97 4.17
C VAL A 318 0.79 18.93 3.22
N THR A 319 -0.28 19.65 3.55
CA THR A 319 -1.48 19.75 2.71
C THR A 319 -1.13 20.33 1.34
N SER A 320 -0.43 21.46 1.28
CA SER A 320 -0.06 22.09 0.01
C SER A 320 0.82 21.20 -0.85
N TYR A 321 1.75 20.43 -0.23
CA TYR A 321 2.55 19.45 -0.96
C TYR A 321 1.69 18.36 -1.59
N LEU A 322 0.77 17.77 -0.80
CA LEU A 322 -0.14 16.74 -1.29
C LEU A 322 -1.06 17.23 -2.40
N GLU A 323 -1.69 18.40 -2.21
CA GLU A 323 -2.55 19.01 -3.24
C GLU A 323 -1.79 19.25 -4.54
N THR A 324 -0.56 19.78 -4.45
CA THR A 324 0.29 20.01 -5.63
C THR A 324 0.62 18.70 -6.34
N LYS A 325 1.03 17.65 -5.60
CA LYS A 325 1.40 16.36 -6.19
C LYS A 325 0.21 15.60 -6.74
N LEU A 326 -0.95 15.65 -6.10
CA LEU A 326 -2.17 15.06 -6.64
C LEU A 326 -2.64 15.80 -7.88
N TYR A 327 -2.53 17.14 -7.90
CA TYR A 327 -2.86 17.93 -9.08
C TYR A 327 -1.94 17.61 -10.27
N GLU A 328 -0.64 17.40 -10.05
CA GLU A 328 0.30 16.89 -11.08
C GLU A 328 -0.15 15.53 -11.66
N CYS A 329 -0.85 14.71 -10.88
CA CYS A 329 -1.45 13.45 -11.32
C CYS A 329 -2.85 13.60 -11.95
N GLY A 330 -3.37 14.83 -12.07
CA GLY A 330 -4.73 15.09 -12.55
C GLY A 330 -5.84 14.73 -11.55
N ILE A 331 -5.51 14.62 -10.26
CA ILE A 331 -6.44 14.29 -9.18
C ILE A 331 -6.63 15.55 -8.32
N MET A 332 -7.89 15.97 -8.12
CA MET A 332 -8.19 16.98 -7.12
C MET A 332 -8.70 16.29 -5.84
N PRO A 333 -7.95 16.34 -4.73
CA PRO A 333 -8.41 15.75 -3.47
C PRO A 333 -9.68 16.45 -2.97
N SER A 334 -10.49 15.72 -2.20
CA SER A 334 -11.70 16.28 -1.61
C SER A 334 -11.35 17.44 -0.66
N ARG A 335 -12.05 18.56 -0.85
CA ARG A 335 -11.94 19.74 0.02
C ARG A 335 -12.91 19.69 1.21
N THR A 336 -13.79 18.70 1.23
CA THR A 336 -14.99 18.60 2.07
C THR A 336 -14.93 17.43 3.06
N ALA A 337 -13.74 16.87 3.32
CA ALA A 337 -13.52 15.79 4.28
C ALA A 337 -13.67 16.25 5.75
N TYR A 338 -14.85 16.76 6.13
CA TYR A 338 -15.16 17.23 7.49
C TYR A 338 -15.33 16.07 8.48
N ASN A 339 -15.60 14.86 8.00
CA ASN A 339 -15.79 13.63 8.76
C ASN A 339 -14.46 12.92 9.09
N GLN A 340 -13.49 13.66 9.63
CA GLN A 340 -12.12 13.17 9.88
C GLN A 340 -12.07 11.97 10.83
N LEU A 341 -12.92 11.94 11.85
CA LEU A 341 -12.98 10.84 12.80
C LEU A 341 -13.53 9.58 12.14
N GLU A 342 -14.59 9.70 11.37
CA GLU A 342 -15.22 8.62 10.61
C GLU A 342 -14.22 8.04 9.59
N LEU A 343 -13.63 8.87 8.74
CA LEU A 343 -12.64 8.44 7.73
C LEU A 343 -11.46 7.70 8.36
N PHE A 344 -10.97 8.18 9.51
CA PHE A 344 -9.90 7.51 10.24
C PHE A 344 -10.34 6.14 10.79
N THR A 345 -11.55 6.09 11.36
CA THR A 345 -12.15 4.90 11.97
C THR A 345 -12.48 3.82 10.92
N ASP A 346 -12.95 4.24 9.75
CA ASP A 346 -13.29 3.36 8.63
C ASP A 346 -12.03 2.86 7.90
N SER A 347 -10.93 3.60 8.01
CA SER A 347 -9.63 3.19 7.50
C SER A 347 -8.92 2.14 8.36
N PHE A 348 -9.49 1.71 9.49
CA PHE A 348 -8.94 0.60 10.26
C PHE A 348 -8.93 -0.71 9.45
N PRO A 349 -7.98 -1.62 9.71
CA PRO A 349 -7.93 -2.88 8.99
C PRO A 349 -9.20 -3.71 9.25
N GLY A 350 -9.86 -4.17 8.19
CA GLY A 350 -11.08 -4.97 8.27
C GLY A 350 -12.38 -4.15 8.37
N ASN A 351 -12.29 -2.82 8.44
CA ASN A 351 -13.46 -1.93 8.48
C ASN A 351 -13.87 -1.40 7.10
N ALA A 352 -13.48 -2.10 6.03
CA ALA A 352 -13.77 -1.68 4.66
C ALA A 352 -15.27 -1.42 4.38
N TYR A 353 -16.20 -2.08 5.09
CA TYR A 353 -17.65 -1.88 4.96
C TYR A 353 -18.24 -0.83 5.93
N ALA A 354 -17.40 -0.13 6.69
CA ALA A 354 -17.82 0.94 7.58
C ALA A 354 -18.07 2.27 6.83
N PHE A 355 -17.30 2.52 5.75
CA PHE A 355 -17.44 3.69 4.88
C PHE A 355 -18.87 3.93 4.44
N ASN A 356 -19.29 5.20 4.44
CA ASN A 356 -20.63 5.57 4.03
C ASN A 356 -20.78 5.43 2.50
N PRO A 357 -21.76 4.64 2.01
CA PRO A 357 -21.99 4.47 0.58
C PRO A 357 -22.39 5.75 -0.17
N ASP A 358 -22.89 6.77 0.53
CA ASP A 358 -23.44 7.96 -0.11
C ASP A 358 -22.41 9.08 -0.30
N TYR A 359 -21.38 9.19 0.56
CA TYR A 359 -20.39 10.28 0.51
C TYR A 359 -18.92 9.85 0.71
N ASP A 360 -18.61 8.59 1.07
CA ASP A 360 -17.21 8.13 1.18
C ASP A 360 -16.79 7.17 0.05
N LEU A 361 -17.75 6.51 -0.61
CA LEU A 361 -17.51 5.54 -1.69
C LEU A 361 -17.94 6.04 -3.07
N PHE A 362 -17.01 6.12 -4.02
CA PHE A 362 -17.36 6.40 -5.42
C PHE A 362 -17.43 5.12 -6.26
N LEU A 363 -18.25 5.12 -7.31
CA LEU A 363 -18.46 3.97 -8.17
C LEU A 363 -17.59 4.04 -9.42
N THR A 364 -16.85 2.98 -9.73
CA THR A 364 -16.03 2.88 -10.94
C THR A 364 -15.89 1.42 -11.41
N LEU A 365 -15.18 1.22 -12.53
CA LEU A 365 -14.80 -0.11 -13.02
C LEU A 365 -13.59 -0.64 -12.22
N SER A 366 -13.55 -1.95 -12.00
CA SER A 366 -12.49 -2.60 -11.22
C SER A 366 -11.08 -2.38 -11.79
N ASP A 367 -10.92 -2.37 -13.11
CA ASP A 367 -9.64 -2.10 -13.78
C ASP A 367 -9.14 -0.68 -13.51
N ALA A 368 -10.01 0.32 -13.62
CA ALA A 368 -9.70 1.71 -13.32
C ALA A 368 -9.36 1.91 -11.83
N ALA A 369 -10.11 1.28 -10.92
CA ALA A 369 -9.85 1.34 -9.48
C ALA A 369 -8.45 0.84 -9.13
N LEU A 370 -8.05 -0.32 -9.66
CA LEU A 370 -6.77 -0.94 -9.35
C LEU A 370 -5.57 -0.14 -9.85
N CYS A 371 -5.76 0.73 -10.85
CA CYS A 371 -4.70 1.64 -11.29
C CYS A 371 -4.22 2.59 -10.16
N PHE A 372 -5.09 2.98 -9.23
CA PHE A 372 -4.75 3.84 -8.09
C PHE A 372 -4.03 3.11 -6.94
N PHE A 373 -3.93 1.77 -6.98
CA PHE A 373 -3.23 1.03 -5.93
C PHE A 373 -1.74 1.34 -5.98
N PHE A 374 -1.11 1.52 -4.83
CA PHE A 374 0.34 1.73 -4.73
C PHE A 374 1.08 0.41 -4.95
N LYS A 375 2.15 0.41 -5.75
CA LYS A 375 2.77 -0.81 -6.28
C LYS A 375 4.25 -0.98 -5.95
N GLU A 376 4.85 -0.01 -5.25
CA GLU A 376 6.29 0.05 -5.04
C GLU A 376 6.75 -0.48 -3.66
N HIS A 377 7.96 -1.03 -3.58
CA HIS A 377 8.68 -1.36 -2.34
C HIS A 377 10.14 -0.89 -2.40
N LEU A 378 10.78 -0.77 -1.24
CA LEU A 378 12.19 -0.39 -1.13
C LEU A 378 13.11 -1.55 -1.51
N LYS A 379 14.28 -1.23 -2.08
CA LYS A 379 15.32 -2.23 -2.32
C LYS A 379 15.82 -2.81 -0.99
N GLY A 380 15.60 -4.10 -0.79
CA GLY A 380 16.12 -4.85 0.35
C GLY A 380 17.58 -5.28 0.17
N SER A 381 18.18 -5.73 1.28
CA SER A 381 19.48 -6.39 1.26
C SER A 381 19.37 -7.80 0.68
N GLU A 382 20.31 -8.17 -0.18
CA GLU A 382 20.36 -9.50 -0.79
C GLU A 382 20.91 -10.54 0.21
N GLU A 383 20.29 -11.72 0.23
CA GLU A 383 20.79 -12.88 0.97
C GLU A 383 21.97 -13.49 0.20
N THR A 384 23.20 -13.10 0.56
CA THR A 384 24.43 -13.54 -0.13
C THR A 384 25.57 -13.75 0.87
N PRO A 385 26.45 -14.75 0.65
CA PRO A 385 27.69 -14.88 1.40
C PRO A 385 28.67 -13.73 1.07
N LEU A 386 28.51 -13.08 -0.09
CA LEU A 386 29.31 -11.92 -0.48
C LEU A 386 28.68 -10.63 0.06
N THR A 387 28.91 -10.34 1.35
CA THR A 387 28.29 -9.22 2.06
C THR A 387 28.83 -7.83 1.68
N THR A 388 28.72 -7.44 0.41
CA THR A 388 29.17 -6.11 -0.04
C THR A 388 28.05 -5.10 0.15
N TYR A 389 28.28 -4.09 0.99
CA TYR A 389 27.29 -3.05 1.28
C TYR A 389 27.53 -1.81 0.42
N TYR A 390 26.48 -1.34 -0.24
CA TYR A 390 26.44 -0.06 -0.93
C TYR A 390 25.37 0.82 -0.32
N THR A 391 25.49 2.12 -0.50
CA THR A 391 24.47 3.04 -0.03
C THR A 391 23.33 3.13 -1.03
N ASP A 392 22.09 2.97 -0.58
CA ASP A 392 20.90 3.24 -1.37
C ASP A 392 20.68 4.76 -1.56
N ARG A 393 19.58 5.13 -2.23
CA ARG A 393 19.25 6.55 -2.46
C ARG A 393 18.71 7.27 -1.21
N GLN A 394 18.38 6.55 -0.14
CA GLN A 394 18.02 7.12 1.16
C GLN A 394 19.23 7.29 2.08
N GLY A 395 20.42 6.86 1.66
CA GLY A 395 21.65 7.02 2.44
C GLY A 395 21.94 5.85 3.39
N LEU A 396 21.31 4.68 3.19
CA LEU A 396 21.44 3.49 4.02
C LEU A 396 22.24 2.37 3.35
N PRO A 397 22.99 1.58 4.12
CA PRO A 397 23.76 0.48 3.57
C PRO A 397 22.85 -0.72 3.25
N VAL A 398 22.88 -1.16 2.01
CA VAL A 398 22.15 -2.30 1.45
C VAL A 398 23.16 -3.32 0.93
N CYS A 399 22.99 -4.58 1.35
CA CYS A 399 23.82 -5.68 0.87
C CYS A 399 23.47 -5.99 -0.59
N ILE A 400 24.46 -6.01 -1.47
CA ILE A 400 24.30 -6.32 -2.90
C ILE A 400 25.31 -7.38 -3.29
N ASP A 401 24.83 -8.48 -3.86
CA ASP A 401 25.66 -9.41 -4.60
C ASP A 401 25.96 -8.86 -5.98
N ILE A 402 27.10 -8.19 -6.06
CA ILE A 402 27.63 -7.61 -7.28
C ILE A 402 27.99 -8.62 -8.36
N THR A 403 28.06 -9.91 -8.02
CA THR A 403 28.33 -10.97 -9.00
C THR A 403 27.06 -11.45 -9.66
N GLY A 404 25.91 -11.30 -8.98
CA GLY A 404 24.63 -11.89 -9.37
C GLY A 404 24.62 -13.43 -9.29
N LYS A 405 25.63 -14.07 -8.69
CA LYS A 405 25.83 -15.52 -8.75
C LYS A 405 25.91 -16.20 -7.39
N GLU A 406 26.44 -15.51 -6.39
CA GLU A 406 26.69 -16.05 -5.05
C GLU A 406 25.46 -15.90 -4.14
N GLY A 407 24.57 -14.96 -4.45
CA GLY A 407 23.31 -14.75 -3.75
C GLY A 407 22.34 -15.93 -3.91
N LYS A 408 21.36 -15.98 -3.01
CA LYS A 408 20.23 -16.92 -3.06
C LYS A 408 19.46 -16.84 -4.38
N VAL A 409 19.33 -15.65 -4.93
CA VAL A 409 18.79 -15.41 -6.27
C VAL A 409 19.95 -15.23 -7.24
N LYS A 410 20.08 -16.17 -8.18
CA LYS A 410 21.12 -16.13 -9.21
C LYS A 410 20.57 -15.44 -10.45
N MET A 411 21.13 -14.28 -10.77
CA MET A 411 20.77 -13.48 -11.94
C MET A 411 21.69 -13.76 -13.13
N THR A 412 22.90 -14.26 -12.88
CA THR A 412 23.92 -14.48 -13.91
C THR A 412 24.63 -15.82 -13.73
N ASP A 413 24.99 -16.44 -14.85
CA ASP A 413 25.85 -17.63 -14.84
C ASP A 413 27.35 -17.26 -14.73
N ASN A 414 27.68 -16.05 -15.16
CA ASN A 414 29.03 -15.50 -15.19
C ASN A 414 29.15 -14.24 -14.33
N ALA A 415 30.24 -14.14 -13.56
CA ALA A 415 30.49 -13.09 -12.58
C ALA A 415 31.55 -12.06 -13.05
N ASN A 416 31.74 -11.94 -14.37
CA ASN A 416 32.60 -10.93 -14.96
C ASN A 416 32.06 -9.54 -14.64
N PHE A 417 32.93 -8.62 -14.21
CA PHE A 417 32.54 -7.26 -13.87
C PHE A 417 33.58 -6.25 -14.36
N PHE A 418 33.11 -5.09 -14.79
CA PHE A 418 33.93 -3.96 -15.21
C PHE A 418 33.72 -2.80 -14.24
N CYS A 419 34.81 -2.14 -13.83
CA CYS A 419 34.76 -0.94 -12.99
C CYS A 419 35.32 0.24 -13.79
N ILE A 420 34.47 1.21 -14.11
CA ILE A 420 34.80 2.38 -14.93
C ILE A 420 34.62 3.63 -14.08
N GLY A 421 35.50 4.60 -14.27
CA GLY A 421 35.47 5.88 -13.57
C GLY A 421 36.74 6.71 -13.86
N PRO A 422 36.68 8.04 -13.72
CA PRO A 422 37.84 8.92 -13.95
C PRO A 422 38.96 8.67 -12.94
N SER A 423 40.15 9.23 -13.18
CA SER A 423 41.25 9.13 -12.21
C SER A 423 40.83 9.71 -10.85
N GLY A 424 41.25 9.09 -9.75
CA GLY A 424 40.85 9.50 -8.39
C GLY A 424 39.46 9.06 -7.93
N SER A 425 38.63 8.44 -8.79
CA SER A 425 37.25 8.04 -8.43
C SER A 425 37.13 6.81 -7.51
N GLY A 426 38.24 6.32 -6.95
CA GLY A 426 38.23 5.18 -6.02
C GLY A 426 38.14 3.79 -6.65
N LYS A 427 38.39 3.62 -7.96
CA LYS A 427 38.35 2.29 -8.64
C LYS A 427 39.26 1.25 -7.97
N SER A 428 40.53 1.59 -7.73
CA SER A 428 41.49 0.66 -7.13
C SER A 428 41.11 0.30 -5.69
N PHE A 429 40.65 1.29 -4.91
CA PHE A 429 40.14 1.07 -3.56
C PHE A 429 38.95 0.10 -3.56
N HIS A 430 38.02 0.27 -4.50
CA HIS A 430 36.87 -0.63 -4.66
C HIS A 430 37.30 -2.08 -4.97
N MET A 431 38.28 -2.26 -5.84
CA MET A 431 38.83 -3.58 -6.20
C MET A 431 39.55 -4.25 -5.02
N GLU A 432 40.36 -3.50 -4.29
CA GLU A 432 41.13 -4.00 -3.14
C GLU A 432 40.20 -4.40 -1.99
N PHE A 433 39.20 -3.58 -1.66
CA PHE A 433 38.22 -3.88 -0.61
C PHE A 433 37.42 -5.16 -0.93
N ARG A 434 37.07 -5.39 -2.20
CA ARG A 434 36.41 -6.64 -2.62
C ARG A 434 37.30 -7.86 -2.48
N ARG A 435 38.61 -7.70 -2.71
CA ARG A 435 39.58 -8.80 -2.64
C ARG A 435 39.63 -9.40 -1.24
N SER A 436 39.58 -8.58 -0.19
CA SER A 436 39.55 -9.09 1.19
C SER A 436 38.29 -9.92 1.46
N LYS A 437 37.12 -9.43 1.03
CA LYS A 437 35.85 -10.15 1.20
C LYS A 437 35.77 -11.45 0.39
N ARG A 438 36.23 -11.47 -0.87
CA ARG A 438 36.25 -12.68 -1.71
C ARG A 438 37.22 -13.75 -1.21
N ARG A 439 38.33 -13.35 -0.56
CA ARG A 439 39.25 -14.28 0.11
C ARG A 439 38.58 -15.00 1.28
N GLN A 440 37.67 -14.34 1.99
CA GLN A 440 36.85 -14.96 3.04
C GLN A 440 35.86 -15.99 2.48
N THR A 441 35.52 -15.92 1.18
CA THR A 441 34.60 -16.84 0.47
C THR A 441 35.29 -17.93 -0.36
N ALA A 442 36.60 -18.17 -0.16
CA ALA A 442 37.39 -19.21 -0.84
C ALA A 442 37.47 -19.12 -2.39
N ALA A 443 37.29 -17.94 -2.99
CA ALA A 443 37.46 -17.74 -4.43
C ALA A 443 38.95 -17.56 -4.83
N LYS A 444 39.42 -18.21 -5.91
CA LYS A 444 40.74 -17.99 -6.51
C LYS A 444 40.80 -16.62 -7.21
N ILE A 445 41.85 -15.83 -6.96
CA ILE A 445 42.01 -14.47 -7.49
C ILE A 445 43.38 -14.33 -8.16
N GLY A 446 43.41 -13.85 -9.41
CA GLY A 446 44.60 -13.36 -10.12
C GLY A 446 44.43 -11.88 -10.46
N VAL A 447 45.51 -11.09 -10.35
CA VAL A 447 45.53 -9.67 -10.75
C VAL A 447 46.61 -9.50 -11.79
N ILE A 448 46.25 -8.97 -12.95
CA ILE A 448 47.19 -8.48 -13.96
C ILE A 448 47.02 -6.96 -13.96
N ILE A 449 48.03 -6.26 -13.46
CA ILE A 449 48.14 -4.80 -13.60
C ILE A 449 48.99 -4.60 -14.86
N PRO A 450 48.44 -4.00 -15.94
CA PRO A 450 49.23 -3.66 -17.11
C PRO A 450 50.24 -2.55 -16.83
#